data_AF-A0A7C5N474-F1
#
_entry.id   AF-A0A7C5N474-F1
#
_cell.length_a   1.000
_cell.length_b   1.000
_cell.length_c   1.000
_cell.angle_alpha   90.00
_cell.angle_beta   90.00
_cell.angle_gamma   90.00
#
_symmetry.space_group_name_H-M   'P 1'
#
loop_
_entity.id
_entity.type
_entity.pdbx_description
1 polymer ?
#
loop_
_entity_poly.entity_id
_entity_poly.type
_entity_poly.pdbx_seq_one_letter_code
_entity_poly.pdbx_strand_id
1 'polypeptide(L)' 'MAIVPAARATPLALRGQILTPRQAGGVAHHRDGLVLADASGTLTYVGSYRSGRKRHRGPVRDLRGAVLLPGFVDA' A
#
# COMPACT_ATOMS: atom_id res chain seq x y z
N MET A 1 26.69 -1.19 13.68
CA MET A 1 25.39 -0.83 13.07
C MET A 1 24.34 -1.79 13.61
N ALA A 2 23.55 -1.36 14.59
CA ALA A 2 22.55 -2.24 15.19
C ALA A 2 21.30 -2.29 14.31
N ILE A 3 20.96 -3.47 13.80
CA ILE A 3 19.66 -3.72 13.17
C ILE A 3 18.64 -3.74 14.31
N VAL A 4 17.89 -2.65 14.46
CA VAL A 4 16.74 -2.63 15.36
C VAL A 4 15.71 -3.59 14.75
N PRO A 5 15.32 -4.68 15.43
CA PRO A 5 14.28 -5.55 14.92
C PRO A 5 13.01 -4.73 14.78
N ALA A 6 12.45 -4.64 13.57
CA ALA A 6 11.17 -4.00 13.35
C ALA A 6 10.15 -4.68 14.26
N ALA A 7 9.59 -3.94 15.23
CA ALA A 7 8.49 -4.42 16.05
C ALA A 7 7.43 -5.02 15.10
N ARG A 8 6.95 -6.25 15.36
CA ARG A 8 5.93 -6.90 14.52
C ARG A 8 4.81 -5.89 14.26
N ALA A 9 4.76 -5.37 13.05
CA ALA A 9 3.88 -4.26 12.73
C ALA A 9 2.44 -4.77 12.74
N THR A 10 1.49 -3.96 13.19
CA THR A 10 0.09 -4.28 12.96
C THR A 10 -0.15 -4.30 11.44
N PRO A 11 -0.89 -5.29 10.90
CA PRO A 11 -1.26 -5.30 9.49
C PRO A 11 -1.81 -3.94 9.05
N LEU A 12 -1.28 -3.42 7.95
CA LEU A 12 -1.54 -2.07 7.48
C LEU A 12 -2.56 -2.09 6.36
N ALA A 13 -3.57 -1.23 6.45
CA ALA A 13 -4.51 -0.98 5.37
C ALA A 13 -4.63 0.52 5.10
N LEU A 14 -4.26 0.94 3.89
CA LEU A 14 -4.31 2.34 3.46
C LEU A 14 -5.29 2.48 2.28
N ARG A 15 -6.17 3.47 2.33
CA ARG A 15 -7.06 3.83 1.22
C ARG A 15 -6.69 5.21 0.70
N GLY A 16 -6.55 5.37 -0.60
CA GLY A 16 -6.19 6.67 -1.19
C GLY A 16 -6.03 6.61 -2.70
N GLN A 17 -5.51 7.68 -3.29
CA GLN A 17 -5.04 7.64 -4.67
C GLN A 17 -3.73 6.85 -4.73
N ILE A 18 -3.59 5.94 -5.69
CA ILE A 18 -2.37 5.15 -5.88
C ILE A 18 -1.89 5.31 -7.31
N LEU A 19 -0.61 5.65 -7.47
CA LEU A 19 0.10 5.60 -8.73
C LEU A 19 1.25 4.62 -8.58
N THR A 20 1.28 3.57 -9.39
CA THR A 20 2.38 2.59 -9.37
C THR A 20 2.89 2.30 -10.78
N PRO A 21 4.21 2.29 -11.02
CA PRO A 21 4.77 1.86 -12.29
C PRO A 21 4.36 0.44 -12.64
N ARG A 22 4.19 0.15 -13.94
CA ARG A 22 4.00 -1.22 -14.43
C ARG A 22 5.29 -1.74 -15.04
N GLN A 23 5.48 -3.06 -14.95
CA GLN A 23 6.63 -3.73 -15.56
C GLN A 23 6.72 -3.50 -17.08
N ALA A 24 5.57 -3.47 -17.78
CA ALA A 24 5.50 -3.20 -19.22
C ALA A 24 5.64 -1.70 -19.58
N GLY A 25 6.00 -0.84 -18.62
CA GLY A 25 6.00 0.61 -18.78
C GLY A 25 4.65 1.27 -18.43
N GLY A 26 4.69 2.59 -18.24
CA GLY A 26 3.53 3.39 -17.83
C GLY A 26 3.17 3.27 -16.35
N VAL A 27 2.01 3.81 -15.98
CA VAL A 27 1.55 3.93 -14.60
C VAL A 27 0.14 3.33 -14.45
N ALA A 28 -0.03 2.44 -13.48
CA ALA A 28 -1.35 2.05 -13.00
C ALA A 28 -1.87 3.13 -12.06
N HIS A 29 -3.05 3.69 -12.37
CA HIS A 29 -3.73 4.67 -11.52
C HIS A 29 -4.98 4.07 -10.88
N HIS A 30 -5.01 4.08 -9.55
CA HIS A 30 -6.21 3.76 -8.78
C HIS A 30 -6.68 5.02 -8.06
N ARG A 31 -7.74 5.66 -8.56
CA ARG A 31 -8.30 6.89 -7.95
C ARG A 31 -8.86 6.66 -6.54
N ASP A 32 -9.40 5.48 -6.29
CA ASP A 32 -9.87 5.02 -4.98
C ASP A 32 -9.28 3.63 -4.73
N GLY A 33 -8.00 3.62 -4.34
CA GLY A 33 -7.19 2.44 -4.17
C GLY A 33 -7.13 1.94 -2.73
N LEU A 34 -6.71 0.68 -2.57
CA LEU A 34 -6.40 0.03 -1.30
C LEU A 34 -5.02 -0.62 -1.40
N VAL A 35 -4.18 -0.34 -0.41
CA VAL A 35 -2.94 -1.05 -0.13
C VAL A 35 -3.13 -1.86 1.15
N LEU A 36 -2.82 -3.15 1.10
CA LEU A 36 -2.76 -4.02 2.26
C LEU A 36 -1.34 -4.53 2.42
N ALA A 37 -0.80 -4.44 3.64
CA ALA A 37 0.44 -5.09 4.03
C ALA A 37 0.19 -5.97 5.26
N ASP A 38 0.83 -7.13 5.31
CA ASP A 38 0.81 -7.97 6.50
C ASP A 38 1.72 -7.43 7.62
N ALA A 39 1.79 -8.16 8.73
CA ALA A 39 2.59 -7.77 9.89
C ALA A 39 4.12 -7.79 9.65
N SER A 40 4.58 -8.42 8.57
CA SER A 40 5.98 -8.42 8.14
C SER A 40 6.33 -7.20 7.28
N GLY A 41 5.34 -6.39 6.92
CA GLY A 41 5.50 -5.28 5.98
C GLY A 41 5.42 -5.72 4.51
N THR A 42 5.05 -6.97 4.24
CA THR A 42 4.90 -7.47 2.86
C THR A 42 3.55 -7.04 2.30
N LEU A 43 3.55 -6.47 1.09
CA LEU A 43 2.31 -6.12 0.39
C LEU A 43 1.54 -7.38 0.00
N THR A 44 0.30 -7.50 0.48
CA THR A 44 -0.60 -8.61 0.16
C THR A 44 -1.67 -8.22 -0.85
N TYR A 45 -1.91 -6.91 -1.05
CA TYR A 45 -2.81 -6.40 -2.06
C TYR A 45 -2.50 -4.94 -2.42
N VAL A 46 -2.55 -4.63 -3.72
CA VAL A 46 -2.61 -3.26 -4.24
C VAL A 46 -3.64 -3.25 -5.37
N GLY A 47 -4.62 -2.35 -5.30
CA GLY A 47 -5.63 -2.25 -6.35
C GLY A 47 -6.80 -1.35 -5.94
N SER A 48 -7.95 -1.51 -6.59
CA SER A 48 -9.14 -0.71 -6.23
C SER A 48 -9.69 -1.07 -4.85
N TYR A 49 -10.15 -0.06 -4.11
CA TYR A 49 -10.79 -0.26 -2.80
C TYR A 49 -12.02 -1.15 -2.89
N ARG A 50 -12.84 -0.98 -3.93
CA ARG A 50 -14.07 -1.78 -4.14
C ARG A 50 -13.77 -3.27 -4.22
N SER A 51 -12.72 -3.67 -4.95
CA SER A 51 -12.32 -5.07 -5.10
C SER A 51 -11.56 -5.58 -3.87
N GLY A 52 -10.74 -4.74 -3.25
CA GLY A 52 -9.87 -5.10 -2.14
C GLY A 52 -10.57 -5.18 -0.78
N ARG A 53 -11.62 -4.37 -0.52
CA ARG A 53 -12.28 -4.29 0.80
C ARG A 53 -12.85 -5.60 1.32
N LYS A 54 -13.12 -6.58 0.45
CA LYS A 54 -13.58 -7.92 0.85
C LYS A 54 -12.46 -8.77 1.49
N ARG A 55 -11.20 -8.37 1.28
CA ARG A 55 -9.99 -9.10 1.72
C ARG A 55 -9.48 -8.63 3.09
N HIS A 56 -10.01 -7.53 3.63
CA HIS A 56 -9.60 -6.95 4.90
C HIS A 56 -10.83 -6.52 5.70
N ARG A 57 -10.91 -6.93 6.97
CA ARG A 57 -12.01 -6.57 7.90
C ARG A 57 -11.59 -5.57 8.97
N GLY A 58 -10.31 -5.21 9.04
CA GLY A 58 -9.78 -4.30 10.04
C GLY A 58 -9.98 -2.82 9.69
N PRO A 59 -9.49 -1.92 10.55
CA PRO A 59 -9.49 -0.49 10.26
C PRO A 59 -8.69 -0.20 8.99
N VAL A 60 -9.12 0.84 8.28
CA VAL A 60 -8.46 1.34 7.07
C VAL A 60 -8.14 2.80 7.30
N ARG A 61 -6.86 3.17 7.16
CA ARG A 61 -6.44 4.57 7.23
C ARG A 61 -6.78 5.26 5.91
N ASP A 62 -7.62 6.28 5.99
CA ASP A 62 -8.04 7.06 4.82
C ASP A 62 -7.05 8.19 4.51
N LEU A 63 -6.58 8.22 3.28
CA LEU A 63 -5.58 9.14 2.75
C LEU A 63 -6.05 9.77 1.42
N ARG A 64 -7.35 9.80 1.12
CA ARG A 64 -7.88 10.29 -0.18
C ARG A 64 -7.57 11.76 -0.54
N GLY A 65 -6.92 12.53 0.33
CA GLY A 65 -6.33 13.84 0.02
C GLY A 65 -4.86 13.81 -0.42
N ALA A 66 -4.24 12.63 -0.44
CA ALA A 66 -2.85 12.41 -0.81
C ALA A 66 -2.72 11.33 -1.90
N VAL A 67 -1.57 11.32 -2.57
CA VAL A 67 -1.20 10.29 -3.55
C VAL A 67 -0.15 9.38 -2.94
N LEU A 68 -0.42 8.07 -2.98
CA LEU A 68 0.52 7.02 -2.62
C LEU A 68 1.37 6.66 -3.84
N LEU A 69 2.69 6.73 -3.65
CA LEU A 69 3.72 6.36 -4.61
C LEU A 69 4.63 5.29 -3.98
N PRO A 70 5.27 4.44 -4.79
CA PRO A 70 6.43 3.69 -4.33
C PRO A 70 7.49 4.65 -3.76
N GLY A 71 8.26 4.16 -2.79
CA GLY A 71 9.44 4.89 -2.34
C GLY A 71 10.41 5.11 -3.50
N PHE A 72 11.00 6.30 -3.57
CA PHE A 72 12.08 6.57 -4.52
C PHE A 72 13.32 5.76 -4.13
N VAL A 73 13.99 5.21 -5.13
CA VAL A 73 15.27 4.51 -4.97
C VAL A 73 16.35 5.45 -5.47
N ASP A 74 17.25 5.83 -4.57
CA ASP A 74 18.48 6.55 -4.90
C ASP A 74 19.61 5.52 -5.05
N ALA A 75 20.40 5.63 -6.12
CA ALA A 75 21.29 4.58 -6.63
C ALA A 75 22.76 4.98 -6.54
#